data_AF-A0A1V4R668-F1
#
_entry.id   AF-A0A1V4R668-F1
#
_cell.length_a   1.000
_cell.length_b   1.000
_cell.length_c   1.000
_cell.angle_alpha   90.00
_cell.angle_beta   90.00
_cell.angle_gamma   90.00
#
_symmetry.space_group_name_H-M   'P 1'
#
loop_
_entity.id
_entity.type
_entity.pdbx_description
1 polymer ?
#
loop_
_entity_poly.entity_id
_entity_poly.type
_entity_poly.pdbx_seq_one_letter_code
_entity_poly.pdbx_strand_id
1 'polypeptide(L)'
;MQIETICNIIDGKLLNNPTISSTSSYHIDPKKIKYGDTYICFDKSKIKEAISFGAFVIIADFLDDRYIKQDNDIAWIIVEDIKDATVSLKRFLLSTQDTKAYFCDKITYELFRDILVSKDIVKFLKDDIRYDFDIINNNTNNIVYISQNRHYLKNIFPLCKILNEKKQIKPTELQI
;
A
#
# COMPACT_ATOMS: atom_id res chain seq x y z
N MET A 1 -5.21 12.72 -7.07
CA MET A 1 -4.43 13.47 -6.04
C MET A 1 -3.44 14.39 -6.74
N GLN A 2 -3.16 15.57 -6.18
CA GLN A 2 -2.14 16.48 -6.72
C GLN A 2 -0.74 15.87 -6.53
N ILE A 3 0.15 16.06 -7.51
CA ILE A 3 1.52 15.53 -7.49
C ILE A 3 2.31 16.06 -6.29
N GLU A 4 2.14 17.33 -5.95
CA GLU A 4 2.77 17.94 -4.77
C GLU A 4 2.35 17.25 -3.46
N THR A 5 1.05 16.95 -3.32
CA THR A 5 0.54 16.20 -2.17
C THR A 5 1.16 14.80 -2.10
N ILE A 6 1.30 14.13 -3.24
CA ILE A 6 1.96 12.82 -3.30
C ILE A 6 3.40 12.93 -2.81
N CYS A 7 4.17 13.89 -3.35
CA CYS A 7 5.55 14.14 -2.95
C CYS A 7 5.67 14.35 -1.44
N ASN A 8 4.79 15.16 -0.84
CA ASN A 8 4.78 15.41 0.61
C ASN A 8 4.41 14.18 1.45
N ILE A 9 3.55 13.28 0.94
CA ILE A 9 3.16 12.05 1.67
C ILE A 9 4.29 11.03 1.68
N ILE A 10 5.03 10.91 0.57
CA ILE A 10 6.04 9.86 0.38
C ILE A 10 7.47 10.36 0.57
N ASP A 11 7.64 11.60 1.05
CA ASP A 11 8.93 12.31 1.13
C ASP A 11 9.71 12.26 -0.20
N GLY A 12 8.98 12.40 -1.31
CA GLY A 12 9.51 12.30 -2.66
C GLY A 12 9.94 13.64 -3.25
N LYS A 13 10.93 13.59 -4.14
CA LYS A 13 11.40 14.74 -4.91
C LYS A 13 10.98 14.59 -6.37
N LEU A 14 10.22 15.57 -6.86
CA LEU A 14 9.91 15.67 -8.29
C LEU A 14 11.16 16.09 -9.07
N LEU A 15 11.50 15.33 -10.11
CA LEU A 15 12.74 15.50 -10.88
C LEU A 15 12.59 16.44 -12.08
N ASN A 16 11.37 16.74 -12.51
CA ASN A 16 11.08 17.57 -13.67
C ASN A 16 9.90 18.52 -13.42
N ASN A 17 9.52 19.29 -14.45
CA ASN A 17 8.34 20.16 -14.42
C ASN A 17 7.29 19.61 -15.40
N PRO A 18 6.54 18.56 -15.03
CA PRO A 18 5.59 17.91 -15.91
C PRO A 18 4.40 18.84 -16.22
N THR A 19 3.78 18.65 -17.38
CA THR A 19 2.58 19.39 -17.80
C THR A 19 1.34 18.99 -16.98
N ILE A 20 1.33 17.78 -16.44
CA ILE A 20 0.29 17.28 -15.55
C ILE A 20 0.49 17.78 -14.11
N SER A 21 -0.60 17.97 -13.37
CA SER A 21 -0.57 18.35 -11.95
C SER A 21 -1.15 17.29 -11.01
N SER A 22 -1.82 16.27 -11.54
CA SER A 22 -2.51 15.27 -10.73
C SER A 22 -2.64 13.91 -11.42
N THR A 23 -2.97 12.89 -10.61
CA THR A 23 -3.15 11.49 -11.02
C THR A 23 -4.41 10.89 -10.41
N SER A 24 -4.95 9.84 -11.04
CA SER A 24 -6.21 9.20 -10.66
C SER A 24 -6.02 8.06 -9.64
N SER A 25 -5.27 7.02 -10.00
CA SER A 25 -5.10 5.80 -9.21
C SER A 25 -3.63 5.42 -9.05
N TYR A 26 -3.34 4.37 -8.27
CA TYR A 26 -1.98 3.93 -7.98
C TYR A 26 -1.87 2.43 -8.20
N HIS A 27 -0.84 1.98 -8.91
CA HIS A 27 -0.62 0.57 -9.20
C HIS A 27 0.87 0.19 -9.14
N ILE A 28 1.15 -1.02 -8.64
CA ILE A 28 2.49 -1.65 -8.67
C ILE A 28 2.64 -2.57 -9.90
N ASP A 29 1.53 -3.09 -10.42
CA ASP A 29 1.51 -3.89 -11.65
C ASP A 29 1.27 -2.98 -12.86
N PRO A 30 2.23 -2.89 -13.81
CA PRO A 30 2.06 -2.11 -15.04
C PRO A 30 0.77 -2.42 -15.78
N LYS A 31 0.31 -3.68 -15.76
CA LYS A 31 -0.86 -4.12 -16.52
C LYS A 31 -2.18 -3.56 -15.99
N LYS A 32 -2.18 -2.99 -14.78
CA LYS A 32 -3.35 -2.35 -14.17
C LYS A 32 -3.40 -0.84 -14.42
N ILE A 33 -2.30 -0.27 -14.91
CA ILE A 33 -2.22 1.15 -15.26
C ILE A 33 -3.24 1.47 -16.33
N LYS A 34 -3.93 2.58 -16.13
CA LYS A 34 -4.73 3.27 -17.15
C LYS A 34 -4.19 4.66 -17.34
N TYR A 35 -4.67 5.30 -18.41
CA TYR A 35 -4.35 6.69 -18.70
C TYR A 35 -4.65 7.60 -17.49
N GLY A 36 -3.63 8.30 -17.01
CA GLY A 36 -3.74 9.19 -15.86
C GLY A 36 -3.32 8.59 -14.52
N ASP A 37 -2.93 7.32 -14.47
CA ASP A 37 -2.56 6.65 -13.22
C ASP A 37 -1.08 6.82 -12.84
N THR A 38 -0.79 6.52 -11.59
CA THR A 38 0.55 6.46 -11.02
C THR A 38 1.06 5.04 -11.00
N TYR A 39 2.28 4.86 -11.48
CA TYR A 39 3.02 3.62 -11.37
C TYR A 39 4.07 3.71 -10.25
N ILE A 40 3.97 2.79 -9.29
CA ILE A 40 4.93 2.63 -8.20
C ILE A 40 5.92 1.53 -8.63
N CYS A 41 7.13 1.92 -8.99
CA CYS A 41 8.05 1.08 -9.73
C CYS A 41 9.05 0.37 -8.82
N PHE A 42 8.85 -0.94 -8.66
CA PHE A 42 9.78 -1.84 -7.97
C PHE A 42 10.77 -2.54 -8.92
N ASP A 43 10.60 -2.36 -10.23
CA ASP A 43 11.39 -3.01 -11.26
C ASP A 43 11.58 -2.07 -12.45
N LYS A 44 12.81 -1.54 -12.59
CA LYS A 44 13.22 -0.66 -13.67
C LYS A 44 12.83 -1.16 -15.06
N SER A 45 12.87 -2.48 -15.29
CA SER A 45 12.54 -3.07 -16.60
C SER A 45 11.10 -2.84 -17.02
N LYS A 46 10.22 -2.53 -16.06
CA LYS A 46 8.78 -2.34 -16.25
C LYS A 46 8.34 -0.92 -16.52
N ILE A 47 9.23 0.07 -16.40
CA ILE A 47 8.88 1.48 -16.63
C ILE A 47 8.32 1.69 -18.03
N LYS A 48 8.99 1.18 -19.08
CA LYS A 48 8.51 1.33 -20.47
C LYS A 48 7.12 0.74 -20.68
N GLU A 49 6.84 -0.40 -20.04
CA GLU A 49 5.53 -1.05 -20.09
C GLU A 49 4.46 -0.16 -19.42
N ALA A 50 4.72 0.36 -18.21
CA ALA A 50 3.79 1.25 -17.52
C ALA A 50 3.49 2.54 -18.29
N ILE A 51 4.51 3.15 -18.91
CA ILE A 51 4.35 4.32 -19.77
C ILE A 51 3.45 4.00 -20.95
N SER A 52 3.68 2.86 -21.62
CA SER A 52 2.85 2.46 -22.76
C SER A 52 1.38 2.23 -22.41
N PHE A 53 1.07 1.92 -21.15
CA PHE A 53 -0.30 1.81 -20.64
C PHE A 53 -0.89 3.15 -20.15
N GLY A 54 -0.13 4.24 -20.19
CA GLY A 54 -0.60 5.59 -19.89
C GLY A 54 -0.28 6.08 -18.48
N ALA A 55 0.79 5.57 -17.85
CA ALA A 55 1.26 6.11 -16.57
C ALA A 55 1.65 7.59 -16.71
N PHE A 56 1.08 8.42 -15.85
CA PHE A 56 1.33 9.85 -15.76
C PHE A 56 2.41 10.18 -14.75
N VAL A 57 2.51 9.36 -13.70
CA VAL A 57 3.47 9.53 -12.62
C VAL A 57 4.23 8.23 -12.46
N ILE A 58 5.56 8.32 -12.37
CA ILE A 58 6.43 7.19 -12.03
C ILE A 58 7.13 7.52 -10.72
N ILE A 59 6.99 6.63 -9.73
CA ILE A 59 7.68 6.72 -8.43
C ILE A 59 8.70 5.60 -8.36
N ALA A 60 9.97 5.90 -8.07
CA ALA A 60 11.03 4.90 -7.87
C ALA A 60 12.19 5.47 -7.02
N ASP A 61 12.99 4.58 -6.43
CA ASP A 61 14.18 4.91 -5.63
C ASP A 61 15.50 4.87 -6.42
N PHE A 62 15.44 4.60 -7.72
CA PHE A 62 16.60 4.47 -8.60
C PHE A 62 16.54 5.41 -9.83
N LEU A 63 15.63 6.39 -9.83
CA LEU A 63 15.51 7.35 -10.92
C LEU A 63 16.75 8.24 -11.01
N ASP A 64 17.09 8.64 -12.24
CA ASP A 64 18.19 9.54 -12.55
C ASP A 64 17.84 10.42 -13.77
N ASP A 65 18.74 11.33 -14.14
CA ASP A 65 18.51 12.30 -15.22
C ASP A 65 18.21 11.68 -16.60
N ARG A 66 18.52 10.40 -16.81
CA ARG A 66 18.28 9.74 -18.10
C ARG A 66 16.80 9.46 -18.34
N TYR A 67 16.01 9.29 -17.28
CA TYR A 67 14.57 9.04 -17.40
C TYR A 67 13.81 10.32 -17.73
N ILE A 68 14.21 11.44 -17.13
CA ILE A 68 13.59 12.75 -17.35
C ILE A 68 13.64 13.12 -18.84
N LYS A 69 14.76 12.83 -19.51
CA LYS A 69 14.94 13.11 -20.94
C LYS A 69 14.10 12.22 -21.85
N GLN A 70 13.55 11.12 -21.35
CA GLN A 70 12.78 10.18 -22.14
C GLN A 70 11.37 10.70 -22.41
N ASP A 71 10.77 11.39 -21.43
CA ASP A 71 9.41 11.91 -21.52
C ASP A 71 9.20 13.04 -20.50
N ASN A 72 8.98 14.26 -21.01
CA ASN A 72 8.79 15.45 -20.18
C ASN A 72 7.35 15.60 -19.66
N ASP A 73 6.38 14.89 -20.23
CA ASP A 73 4.98 14.96 -19.81
C ASP A 73 4.72 14.09 -18.58
N ILE A 74 5.57 13.09 -18.35
CA ILE A 74 5.52 12.23 -17.16
C ILE A 74 6.13 12.94 -15.95
N ALA A 75 5.44 12.86 -14.81
CA ALA A 75 6.00 13.27 -13.53
C ALA A 75 6.93 12.17 -12.97
N TRP A 76 8.21 12.47 -12.85
CA TRP A 76 9.22 11.56 -12.31
C TRP A 76 9.51 11.88 -10.86
N ILE A 77 9.10 11.03 -9.93
CA ILE A 77 9.28 11.25 -8.48
C ILE A 77 10.31 10.25 -7.96
N ILE A 78 11.43 10.76 -7.47
CA ILE A 78 12.43 9.95 -6.77
C ILE A 78 12.14 9.93 -5.27
N VAL A 79 12.32 8.77 -4.65
CA VAL A 79 12.24 8.56 -3.18
C VAL A 79 13.51 7.88 -2.68
N GLU A 80 13.76 7.90 -1.38
CA GLU A 80 14.93 7.21 -0.81
C GLU A 80 14.75 5.68 -0.79
N ASP A 81 13.56 5.20 -0.39
CA ASP A 81 13.20 3.79 -0.39
C ASP A 81 11.77 3.61 -0.93
N ILE A 82 11.62 2.77 -1.95
CA ILE A 82 10.32 2.58 -2.60
C ILE A 82 9.30 1.86 -1.72
N LYS A 83 9.74 0.97 -0.81
CA LYS A 83 8.83 0.26 0.10
C LYS A 83 8.26 1.24 1.13
N ASP A 84 9.10 2.06 1.74
CA ASP A 84 8.67 3.05 2.74
C ASP A 84 7.73 4.09 2.12
N ALA A 85 8.07 4.62 0.95
CA ALA A 85 7.19 5.50 0.17
C ALA A 85 5.83 4.85 -0.10
N THR A 86 5.82 3.57 -0.49
CA THR A 86 4.59 2.83 -0.77
C THR A 86 3.76 2.61 0.50
N VAL A 87 4.40 2.33 1.64
CA VAL A 87 3.75 2.20 2.94
C VAL A 87 3.10 3.53 3.37
N SER A 88 3.84 4.64 3.27
CA SER A 88 3.33 5.98 3.62
C SER A 88 2.12 6.35 2.75
N LEU A 89 2.21 6.12 1.44
CA LEU A 89 1.09 6.36 0.53
C LEU A 89 -0.12 5.50 0.88
N LYS A 90 0.08 4.18 1.09
CA LYS A 90 -1.03 3.28 1.42
C LYS A 90 -1.67 3.66 2.76
N ARG A 91 -0.87 3.96 3.78
CA ARG A 91 -1.34 4.44 5.08
C ARG A 91 -2.20 5.68 4.96
N PHE A 92 -1.76 6.65 4.17
CA PHE A 92 -2.53 7.87 3.90
C PHE A 92 -3.88 7.52 3.26
N LEU A 93 -3.89 6.68 2.23
CA LEU A 93 -5.12 6.30 1.53
C LEU A 93 -6.13 5.55 2.44
N LEU A 94 -5.64 4.78 3.41
CA LEU A 94 -6.48 4.06 4.38
C LEU A 94 -6.91 4.93 5.57
N SER A 95 -6.28 6.09 5.79
CA SER A 95 -6.54 6.93 6.97
C SER A 95 -7.97 7.45 7.07
N THR A 96 -8.68 7.50 5.94
CA THR A 96 -10.08 7.92 5.84
C THR A 96 -11.07 6.76 5.94
N GLN A 97 -10.59 5.54 6.21
CA GLN A 97 -11.36 4.30 6.09
C GLN A 97 -11.38 3.50 7.40
N ASP A 98 -12.53 2.90 7.72
CA ASP A 98 -12.65 1.97 8.85
C ASP A 98 -12.11 0.59 8.47
N THR A 99 -10.78 0.49 8.44
CA THR A 99 -10.05 -0.73 8.11
C THR A 99 -9.77 -1.55 9.37
N LYS A 100 -9.98 -2.88 9.28
CA LYS A 100 -9.76 -3.80 10.40
C LYS A 100 -8.55 -4.66 10.12
N ALA A 101 -7.45 -4.40 10.82
CA ALA A 101 -6.22 -5.19 10.70
C ALA A 101 -5.86 -5.85 12.03
N TYR A 102 -5.45 -7.12 11.97
CA TYR A 102 -5.15 -7.93 13.13
C TYR A 102 -3.82 -8.67 13.02
N PHE A 103 -3.05 -8.59 14.10
CA PHE A 103 -1.88 -9.42 14.30
C PHE A 103 -2.26 -10.77 14.92
N CYS A 104 -1.70 -11.86 14.40
CA CYS A 104 -1.67 -13.17 15.05
C CYS A 104 -0.30 -13.82 14.93
N ASP A 105 -0.01 -14.79 15.80
CA ASP A 105 1.20 -15.60 15.71
C ASP A 105 1.15 -16.56 14.51
N LYS A 106 2.30 -17.13 14.16
CA LYS A 106 2.45 -18.03 13.02
C LYS A 106 1.52 -19.25 13.06
N ILE A 107 1.35 -19.87 14.23
CA ILE A 107 0.51 -21.08 14.36
C ILE A 107 -0.95 -20.70 14.07
N THR A 108 -1.43 -19.65 14.72
CA THR A 108 -2.78 -19.11 14.51
C THR A 108 -2.99 -18.71 13.05
N TYR A 109 -1.99 -18.08 12.43
CA TYR A 109 -2.06 -17.64 11.05
C TYR A 109 -2.21 -18.81 10.07
N GLU A 110 -1.37 -19.85 10.17
CA GLU A 110 -1.47 -21.02 9.27
C GLU A 110 -2.80 -21.76 9.49
N LEU A 111 -3.21 -21.94 10.75
CA LEU A 111 -4.49 -22.56 11.08
C LEU A 111 -5.67 -21.80 10.47
N PHE A 112 -5.68 -20.47 10.63
CA PHE A 112 -6.72 -19.62 10.06
C PHE A 112 -6.72 -19.65 8.54
N ARG A 113 -5.55 -19.65 7.91
CA ARG A 113 -5.42 -19.72 6.45
C ARG A 113 -6.03 -20.99 5.88
N ASP A 114 -5.91 -22.11 6.57
CA ASP A 114 -6.39 -23.41 6.11
C ASP A 114 -7.89 -23.63 6.41
N ILE A 115 -8.39 -23.10 7.53
CA ILE A 115 -9.77 -23.34 8.00
C ILE A 115 -10.76 -22.28 7.50
N LEU A 116 -10.33 -21.04 7.26
CA LEU A 116 -11.25 -19.97 6.87
C LEU A 116 -11.73 -20.13 5.43
N VAL A 117 -13.04 -20.37 5.29
CA VAL A 117 -13.73 -20.55 4.00
C VAL A 117 -13.98 -19.21 3.30
N SER A 118 -14.16 -18.12 4.07
CA SER A 118 -14.55 -16.80 3.57
C SER A 118 -13.36 -15.92 3.15
N LYS A 119 -12.64 -16.36 2.11
CA LYS A 119 -11.49 -15.63 1.51
C LYS A 119 -11.83 -14.23 0.99
N ASP A 120 -13.10 -13.94 0.76
CA ASP A 120 -13.55 -12.62 0.29
C ASP A 120 -13.58 -11.58 1.41
N ILE A 121 -13.75 -12.03 2.66
CA ILE A 121 -13.85 -11.16 3.85
C ILE A 121 -12.50 -11.08 4.58
N VAL A 122 -11.76 -12.19 4.64
CA VAL A 122 -10.47 -12.25 5.33
C VAL A 122 -9.33 -12.29 4.32
N LYS A 123 -8.42 -11.31 4.39
CA LYS A 123 -7.24 -11.23 3.53
C LYS A 123 -5.98 -11.42 4.36
N PHE A 124 -5.23 -12.46 4.02
CA PHE A 124 -3.94 -12.75 4.64
C PHE A 124 -2.83 -11.99 3.91
N LEU A 125 -2.10 -11.17 4.66
CA LEU A 125 -0.99 -10.36 4.15
C LEU A 125 0.30 -11.18 4.14
N LYS A 126 1.19 -10.87 3.20
CA LYS A 126 2.52 -11.47 3.05
C LYS A 126 3.61 -10.72 3.82
N ASP A 127 3.25 -9.61 4.46
CA ASP A 127 4.16 -8.75 5.22
C ASP A 127 5.22 -8.07 4.33
N ASP A 128 4.87 -7.84 3.06
CA ASP A 128 5.65 -7.04 2.12
C ASP A 128 4.68 -6.25 1.22
N ILE A 129 4.79 -4.92 1.30
CA ILE A 129 3.89 -3.99 0.65
C ILE A 129 3.84 -4.20 -0.87
N ARG A 130 4.93 -4.67 -1.49
CA ARG A 130 4.97 -4.94 -2.93
C ARG A 130 3.92 -5.96 -3.34
N TYR A 131 3.69 -6.98 -2.52
CA TYR A 131 2.71 -8.03 -2.81
C TYR A 131 1.33 -7.71 -2.23
N ASP A 132 1.29 -6.99 -1.13
CA ASP A 132 0.05 -6.71 -0.41
C ASP A 132 -0.69 -5.48 -0.93
N PHE A 133 -0.04 -4.59 -1.70
CA PHE A 133 -0.63 -3.32 -2.13
C PHE A 133 -2.01 -3.46 -2.79
N ASP A 134 -2.17 -4.44 -3.67
CA ASP A 134 -3.44 -4.71 -4.36
C ASP A 134 -4.42 -5.52 -3.51
N ILE A 135 -3.92 -6.29 -2.54
CA ILE A 135 -4.74 -7.02 -1.58
C ILE A 135 -5.40 -6.03 -0.63
N ILE A 136 -4.65 -5.01 -0.20
CA ILE A 136 -5.09 -3.92 0.65
C ILE A 136 -5.84 -2.90 -0.23
N ASN A 137 -7.12 -3.19 -0.41
CA ASN A 137 -8.01 -2.39 -1.24
C ASN A 137 -8.79 -1.37 -0.41
N ASN A 138 -9.02 -0.21 -1.01
CA ASN A 138 -9.62 0.94 -0.34
C ASN A 138 -11.17 0.90 -0.39
N ASN A 139 -11.79 0.01 -1.16
CA ASN A 139 -13.21 0.17 -1.52
C ASN A 139 -14.16 -0.90 -0.97
N THR A 140 -13.76 -1.63 0.08
CA THR A 140 -14.53 -2.76 0.59
C THR A 140 -14.75 -2.64 2.08
N ASN A 141 -15.94 -2.17 2.46
CA ASN A 141 -16.41 -2.21 3.84
C ASN A 141 -16.39 -3.67 4.31
N ASN A 142 -15.91 -3.91 5.53
CA ASN A 142 -15.84 -5.20 6.23
C ASN A 142 -14.73 -6.19 5.86
N ILE A 143 -13.71 -5.81 5.07
CA ILE A 143 -12.51 -6.67 4.95
C ILE A 143 -11.70 -6.65 6.24
N VAL A 144 -11.27 -7.84 6.66
CA VAL A 144 -10.35 -8.07 7.77
C VAL A 144 -8.98 -8.49 7.23
N TYR A 145 -7.96 -7.70 7.54
CA TYR A 145 -6.58 -8.00 7.17
C TYR A 145 -5.87 -8.72 8.32
N ILE A 146 -5.18 -9.82 8.01
CA ILE A 146 -4.44 -10.62 9.01
C ILE A 146 -2.96 -10.71 8.60
N SER A 147 -2.06 -10.49 9.56
CA SER A 147 -0.61 -10.48 9.35
C SER A 147 0.13 -11.11 10.54
N GLN A 148 1.31 -11.69 10.25
CA GLN A 148 2.23 -12.21 11.26
C GLN A 148 3.26 -11.17 11.72
N ASN A 149 3.20 -9.94 11.19
CA ASN A 149 4.15 -8.89 11.46
C ASN A 149 3.44 -7.65 12.04
N ARG A 150 3.53 -7.52 13.36
CA ARG A 150 2.94 -6.39 14.09
C ARG A 150 3.50 -5.04 13.64
N HIS A 151 4.79 -4.96 13.35
CA HIS A 151 5.43 -3.70 12.96
C HIS A 151 4.90 -3.24 11.59
N TYR A 152 4.85 -4.16 10.63
CA TYR A 152 4.28 -3.93 9.30
C TYR A 152 2.83 -3.42 9.37
N LEU A 153 1.98 -4.08 10.16
CA LEU A 153 0.59 -3.63 10.35
C LEU A 153 0.50 -2.22 10.93
N LYS A 154 1.30 -1.89 11.94
CA LYS A 154 1.29 -0.56 12.57
C LYS A 154 1.73 0.56 11.62
N ASN A 155 2.59 0.23 10.66
CA ASN A 155 3.08 1.21 9.70
C ASN A 155 2.04 1.49 8.60
N ILE A 156 1.26 0.49 8.18
CA ILE A 156 0.24 0.66 7.12
C ILE A 156 -1.13 1.04 7.68
N PHE A 157 -1.59 0.35 8.72
CA PHE A 157 -2.93 0.53 9.26
C PHE A 157 -2.87 1.45 10.48
N PRO A 158 -3.54 2.62 10.44
CA PRO A 158 -3.54 3.55 11.57
C PRO A 158 -4.21 2.95 12.82
N LEU A 159 -5.16 2.03 12.64
CA LEU A 159 -5.94 1.40 13.71
C LEU A 159 -5.81 -0.14 13.65
N CYS A 160 -4.68 -0.69 14.11
CA CYS A 160 -4.48 -2.14 14.20
C CYS A 160 -4.88 -2.70 15.58
N LYS A 161 -5.47 -3.90 15.62
CA LYS A 161 -5.81 -4.65 16.84
C LYS A 161 -4.98 -5.94 16.95
N ILE A 162 -4.90 -6.52 18.14
CA ILE A 162 -4.14 -7.76 18.41
C ILE A 162 -5.13 -8.85 18.79
N LEU A 163 -5.13 -9.99 18.08
CA LEU A 163 -6.10 -11.08 18.31
C LEU A 163 -5.89 -11.82 19.65
N ASN A 164 -4.67 -11.75 20.19
CA ASN A 164 -4.28 -12.47 21.40
C ASN A 164 -4.16 -11.57 22.64
N GLU A 165 -4.73 -10.36 22.62
CA GLU A 165 -4.83 -9.58 23.85
C GLU A 165 -5.78 -10.31 24.80
N LYS A 166 -5.19 -10.98 25.80
CA LYS A 166 -5.95 -11.50 26.94
C LYS A 166 -6.76 -10.34 27.50
N LYS A 167 -8.06 -10.28 27.21
CA LYS A 167 -8.97 -9.52 28.06
C LYS A 167 -8.84 -10.16 29.44
N GLN A 168 -8.25 -9.45 30.40
CA GLN A 168 -8.43 -9.80 31.79
C GLN A 168 -9.93 -9.74 32.05
N ILE A 169 -10.58 -10.90 32.07
CA ILE A 169 -11.93 -11.02 32.60
C ILE A 169 -11.79 -10.64 34.07
N LYS A 170 -12.26 -9.45 34.44
CA LYS A 170 -12.31 -9.08 35.84
C LYS A 170 -13.26 -10.06 36.54
N PRO A 171 -12.93 -10.62 37.71
CA PRO A 171 -13.75 -11.65 38.37
C PRO A 171 -15.07 -11.12 38.97
N THR A 172 -15.69 -10.07 38.41
CA THR A 172 -16.80 -9.37 39.06
C THR A 172 -18.19 -9.69 38.49
N GLU A 173 -18.31 -10.61 37.53
CA GLU A 173 -19.59 -11.01 36.93
C GLU A 173 -19.96 -12.48 37.17
N LEU A 174 -19.31 -13.15 38.12
CA LEU A 174 -19.79 -14.41 38.67
C LEU A 174 -20.51 -14.12 40.00
N GLN A 175 -21.73 -13.60 39.90
CA GLN A 175 -22.69 -13.74 41.00
C GLN A 175 -23.34 -15.11 40.87
N ILE A 176 -22.95 -16.01 41.77
CA ILE A 176 -23.64 -17.27 42.07
C ILE A 176 -24.93 -16.94 42.83
#